data_AF-A0A7S3ZF33-F1
#
_entry.id   AF-A0A7S3ZF33-F1
#
_cell.length_a   1.000
_cell.length_b   1.000
_cell.length_c   1.000
_cell.angle_alpha   90.00
_cell.angle_beta   90.00
_cell.angle_gamma   90.00
#
_symmetry.space_group_name_H-M   'P 1'
#
loop_
_entity.id
_entity.type
_entity.pdbx_description
1 polymer ?
#
loop_
_entity_poly.entity_id
_entity_poly.type
_entity_poly.pdbx_seq_one_letter_code
_entity_poly.pdbx_strand_id
1 'polypeptide(L)'
;ASESTATKLEYSSSGELKKSTPTARGQGTTILLEGLFKPLPVRYKEFQKNKKREYGKAVKILQGYAIIAKGVRIHVVHKSKSNRTKVVKTEGSKEMRSNLLNIFGTKQTQVMRRVEVDFAKEDEGLEDTMEVRLSGWISKCEPKCGRSSSDRQHLFINGRPVDLVKISRA
;
A
#
# COMPACT_ATOMS: atom_id res chain seq x y z
N ALA A 1 1.01 38.92 -14.29
CA ALA A 1 0.23 37.67 -14.24
C ALA A 1 0.01 37.32 -12.77
N SER A 2 -1.23 37.07 -12.34
CA SER A 2 -1.52 36.65 -10.97
C SER A 2 -0.80 35.32 -10.70
N GLU A 3 0.14 35.32 -9.76
CA GLU A 3 0.83 34.10 -9.36
C GLU A 3 -0.20 33.10 -8.81
N SER A 4 -0.23 31.89 -9.34
CA SER A 4 -1.10 30.82 -8.87
C SER A 4 -0.66 30.41 -7.46
N THR A 5 -1.25 31.05 -6.45
CA THR A 5 -0.95 30.79 -5.04
C THR A 5 -1.78 29.60 -4.58
N ALA A 6 -1.19 28.66 -3.86
CA ALA A 6 -1.96 27.56 -3.33
C ALA A 6 -2.74 27.97 -2.07
N THR A 7 -3.60 27.08 -1.59
CA THR A 7 -4.47 27.35 -0.45
C THR A 7 -4.33 26.28 0.61
N LYS A 8 -4.18 26.69 1.87
CA LYS A 8 -4.34 25.83 3.05
C LYS A 8 -5.78 25.94 3.53
N LEU A 9 -6.43 24.79 3.66
CA LEU A 9 -7.82 24.65 4.10
C LEU A 9 -7.86 23.93 5.44
N GLU A 10 -8.58 24.49 6.41
CA GLU A 10 -8.80 23.87 7.73
C GLU A 10 -10.29 23.57 7.91
N TYR A 11 -10.59 22.30 8.21
CA TYR A 11 -11.96 21.80 8.27
C TYR A 11 -12.40 21.50 9.72
N SER A 12 -13.70 21.65 9.98
CA SER A 12 -14.35 21.21 11.21
C SER A 12 -14.52 19.69 11.25
N SER A 13 -14.95 19.16 12.41
CA SER A 13 -15.36 17.74 12.53
C SER A 13 -16.62 17.40 11.74
N SER A 14 -17.45 18.38 11.36
CA SER A 14 -18.61 18.20 10.49
C SER A 14 -18.25 18.25 8.99
N GLY A 15 -16.99 18.55 8.64
CA GLY A 15 -16.53 18.71 7.27
C GLY A 15 -16.72 20.13 6.70
N GLU A 16 -17.15 21.09 7.52
CA GLU A 16 -17.28 22.49 7.11
C GLU A 16 -15.91 23.18 7.03
N LEU A 17 -15.74 24.03 6.03
CA LEU A 17 -14.53 24.83 5.87
C LEU A 17 -14.50 25.96 6.91
N LYS A 18 -13.56 25.89 7.86
CA LYS A 18 -13.38 26.92 8.89
C LYS A 18 -12.47 28.05 8.45
N LYS A 19 -11.41 27.71 7.71
CA LYS A 19 -10.37 28.66 7.34
C LYS A 19 -9.78 28.33 5.99
N SER A 20 -9.58 29.36 5.19
CA SER A 20 -8.89 29.31 3.90
C SER A 20 -7.80 30.37 3.91
N THR A 21 -6.54 29.96 3.76
CA THR A 21 -5.39 30.87 3.73
C THR A 21 -4.52 30.61 2.51
N PRO A 22 -4.21 31.64 1.70
CA PRO A 22 -3.18 31.54 0.66
C PRO A 22 -1.84 31.11 1.26
N THR A 23 -1.10 30.22 0.59
CA THR A 23 0.18 29.68 1.05
C THR A 23 1.05 29.28 -0.13
N ALA A 24 2.33 29.62 -0.07
CA ALA A 24 3.31 29.21 -1.08
C ALA A 24 3.63 27.70 -0.97
N ARG A 25 3.51 26.97 -2.09
CA ARG A 25 3.90 25.54 -2.23
C ARG A 25 4.01 25.16 -3.70
N GLY A 26 4.77 24.10 -3.99
CA GLY A 26 4.78 23.47 -5.31
C GLY A 26 3.46 22.75 -5.63
N GLN A 27 3.29 22.36 -6.89
CA GLN A 27 2.11 21.65 -7.38
C GLN A 27 1.86 20.35 -6.60
N GLY A 28 0.60 20.11 -6.21
CA GLY A 28 0.15 18.88 -5.58
C GLY A 28 -0.74 19.12 -4.37
N THR A 29 -0.97 18.07 -3.57
CA THR A 29 -1.90 18.11 -2.43
C THR A 29 -1.25 17.46 -1.21
N THR A 30 -1.31 18.15 -0.07
CA THR A 30 -0.85 17.63 1.22
C THR A 30 -2.07 17.55 2.13
N ILE A 31 -2.38 16.34 2.60
CA ILE A 31 -3.47 16.11 3.55
C ILE A 31 -2.85 15.82 4.91
N LEU A 32 -3.22 16.61 5.92
CA LEU A 32 -2.83 16.40 7.31
C LEU A 32 -4.06 15.95 8.10
N LEU A 33 -3.99 14.77 8.70
CA LEU A 33 -5.02 14.25 9.59
C LEU A 33 -4.49 14.25 11.02
N GLU A 34 -5.16 14.98 11.92
CA GLU A 34 -4.79 15.08 13.33
C GLU A 34 -5.92 14.55 14.21
N GLY A 35 -5.55 13.98 15.37
CA GLY A 35 -6.55 13.52 16.34
C GLY A 35 -7.46 12.40 15.83
N LEU A 36 -6.91 11.41 15.10
CA LEU A 36 -7.68 10.28 14.59
C LEU A 36 -8.50 9.60 15.71
N PHE A 37 -9.80 9.47 15.46
CA PHE A 37 -10.82 8.94 16.39
C PHE A 37 -11.04 9.72 17.69
N LYS A 38 -10.39 10.87 17.91
CA LYS A 38 -10.55 11.68 19.14
C LYS A 38 -12.02 12.01 19.49
N PRO A 39 -12.92 12.32 18.54
CA PRO A 39 -14.34 12.56 18.85
C PRO A 39 -15.15 11.32 19.28
N LEU A 40 -14.58 10.11 19.17
CA LEU A 40 -15.24 8.84 19.47
C LEU A 40 -14.52 8.14 20.64
N PRO A 41 -14.85 8.45 21.91
CA PRO A 41 -14.03 8.08 23.07
C PRO A 41 -13.75 6.58 23.20
N VAL A 42 -14.78 5.74 22.95
CA VAL A 42 -14.66 4.28 23.01
C VAL A 42 -13.68 3.78 21.94
N ARG A 43 -13.89 4.20 20.68
CA ARG A 43 -13.02 3.83 19.54
C ARG A 43 -11.60 4.37 19.71
N TYR A 44 -11.44 5.55 20.28
CA TYR A 44 -10.14 6.13 20.58
C TYR A 44 -9.37 5.30 21.62
N LYS A 45 -10.02 4.93 22.74
CA LYS A 45 -9.41 4.05 23.75
C LYS A 45 -9.05 2.68 23.17
N GLU A 46 -9.93 2.09 22.35
CA GLU A 46 -9.66 0.83 21.67
C GLU A 46 -8.45 0.94 20.72
N PHE A 47 -8.40 2.00 19.91
CA PHE A 47 -7.29 2.28 19.00
C PHE A 47 -5.97 2.45 19.76
N GLN A 48 -5.97 3.19 20.88
CA GLN A 48 -4.78 3.36 21.71
C GLN A 48 -4.27 2.03 22.29
N LYS A 49 -5.19 1.16 22.77
CA LYS A 49 -4.84 -0.17 23.28
C LYS A 49 -4.25 -1.07 22.18
N ASN A 50 -4.82 -1.00 20.97
CA ASN A 50 -4.47 -1.87 19.85
C ASN A 50 -3.51 -1.25 18.82
N LYS A 51 -2.92 -0.07 19.10
CA LYS A 51 -2.15 0.74 18.13
C LYS A 51 -1.05 -0.02 17.41
N LYS A 52 -0.35 -0.96 18.06
CA LYS A 52 0.70 -1.77 17.44
C LYS A 52 0.13 -2.70 16.36
N ARG A 53 -1.02 -3.32 16.63
CA ARG A 53 -1.71 -4.22 15.69
C ARG A 53 -2.25 -3.45 14.50
N GLU A 54 -2.93 -2.33 14.76
CA GLU A 54 -3.51 -1.50 13.70
C GLU A 54 -2.39 -0.83 12.85
N TYR A 55 -1.26 -0.47 13.46
CA TYR A 55 -0.07 -0.04 12.73
C TYR A 55 0.45 -1.14 11.79
N GLY A 56 0.58 -2.38 12.26
CA GLY A 56 1.00 -3.51 11.40
C GLY A 56 0.08 -3.71 10.20
N LYS A 57 -1.24 -3.61 10.39
CA LYS A 57 -2.22 -3.66 9.30
C LYS A 57 -2.04 -2.51 8.30
N ALA A 58 -1.86 -1.28 8.80
CA ALA A 58 -1.61 -0.13 7.94
C ALA A 58 -0.33 -0.28 7.12
N VAL A 59 0.75 -0.77 7.74
CA VAL A 59 2.01 -1.05 7.04
C VAL A 59 1.82 -2.11 5.95
N LYS A 60 1.06 -3.19 6.21
CA LYS A 60 0.77 -4.23 5.21
C LYS A 60 0.05 -3.65 3.98
N ILE A 61 -0.93 -2.76 4.20
CA ILE A 61 -1.65 -2.07 3.11
C ILE A 61 -0.70 -1.17 2.32
N LEU A 62 0.10 -0.36 3.01
CA LEU A 62 1.06 0.55 2.37
C LEU A 62 2.12 -0.20 1.57
N GLN A 63 2.61 -1.33 2.08
CA GLN A 63 3.52 -2.23 1.35
C GLN A 63 2.85 -2.78 0.09
N GLY A 64 1.59 -3.21 0.16
CA GLY A 64 0.84 -3.67 -1.01
C GLY A 64 0.80 -2.62 -2.12
N TYR A 65 0.39 -1.40 -1.80
CA TYR A 65 0.41 -0.30 -2.77
C TYR A 65 1.80 0.03 -3.28
N ALA A 66 2.82 -0.01 -2.41
CA ALA A 66 4.19 0.26 -2.79
C ALA A 66 4.79 -0.80 -3.75
N ILE A 67 4.34 -2.05 -3.66
CA ILE A 67 4.74 -3.11 -4.59
C ILE A 67 4.15 -2.86 -5.98
N ILE A 68 2.84 -2.62 -6.06
CA ILE A 68 2.11 -2.57 -7.33
C ILE A 68 2.23 -1.23 -8.06
N ALA A 69 2.49 -0.13 -7.35
CA ALA A 69 2.65 1.21 -7.93
C ALA A 69 3.99 1.37 -8.66
N LYS A 70 4.05 0.85 -9.89
CA LYS A 70 5.17 1.02 -10.83
C LYS A 70 5.27 2.49 -11.27
N GLY A 71 6.48 3.00 -11.44
CA GLY A 71 6.72 4.39 -11.86
C GLY A 71 6.46 5.44 -10.78
N VAL A 72 6.03 5.04 -9.58
CA VAL A 72 5.68 5.97 -8.49
C VAL A 72 6.64 5.79 -7.31
N ARG A 73 7.17 6.92 -6.83
CA ARG A 73 8.03 6.95 -5.65
C ARG A 73 7.18 7.12 -4.39
N ILE A 74 7.12 6.08 -3.57
CA ILE A 74 6.41 6.08 -2.29
C ILE A 74 7.42 6.10 -1.16
N HIS A 75 7.25 7.02 -0.22
CA HIS A 75 8.11 7.17 0.95
C HIS A 75 7.27 7.30 2.21
N VAL A 76 7.38 6.32 3.10
CA VAL A 76 6.64 6.26 4.36
C VAL A 76 7.63 6.28 5.51
N VAL A 77 7.41 7.21 6.42
CA VAL A 77 8.25 7.42 7.60
C VAL A 77 7.37 7.39 8.85
N HIS A 78 7.82 6.66 9.86
CA HIS A 78 7.24 6.72 11.19
C HIS A 78 8.10 7.63 12.06
N LYS A 79 7.52 8.72 12.56
CA LYS A 79 8.19 9.67 13.46
C LYS A 79 7.65 9.47 14.87
N SER A 80 8.52 9.04 15.78
CA SER A 80 8.27 9.08 17.22
C SER A 80 8.84 10.37 17.82
N LYS A 81 8.71 10.56 19.15
CA LYS A 81 9.22 11.77 19.83
C LYS A 81 10.72 11.98 19.62
N SER A 82 11.51 10.90 19.58
CA SER A 82 12.97 10.95 19.48
C SER A 82 13.53 10.39 18.18
N ASN A 83 12.79 9.50 17.50
CA ASN A 83 13.32 8.73 16.38
C ASN A 83 12.48 8.88 15.11
N ARG A 84 13.15 8.79 13.97
CA ARG A 84 12.52 8.80 12.65
C ARG A 84 12.92 7.53 11.90
N THR A 85 11.99 6.58 11.76
CA THR A 85 12.24 5.30 11.12
C THR A 85 11.61 5.25 9.73
N LYS A 86 12.38 4.76 8.74
CA LYS A 86 11.87 4.51 7.39
C LYS A 86 11.07 3.20 7.41
N VAL A 87 9.83 3.26 6.94
CA VAL A 87 8.91 2.11 6.95
C VAL A 87 8.85 1.47 5.56
N VAL A 88 8.65 2.29 4.53
CA VAL A 88 8.61 1.89 3.12
C VAL A 88 9.29 2.97 2.31
N LYS A 89 10.11 2.56 1.34
CA LYS A 89 10.70 3.46 0.34
C LYS A 89 10.74 2.73 -0.98
N THR A 90 10.22 3.32 -2.04
CA THR A 90 10.46 2.89 -3.43
C THR A 90 11.23 3.97 -4.18
N GLU A 91 11.75 3.64 -5.35
CA GLU A 91 12.53 4.56 -6.19
C GLU A 91 11.77 5.04 -7.43
N GLY A 92 10.56 4.52 -7.68
CA GLY A 92 9.77 4.84 -8.87
C GLY A 92 10.18 4.04 -10.11
N SER A 93 10.77 2.86 -9.94
CA SER A 93 11.07 1.96 -11.05
C SER A 93 9.79 1.46 -11.74
N LYS A 94 9.89 1.21 -13.05
CA LYS A 94 8.81 0.56 -13.83
C LYS A 94 8.69 -0.94 -13.53
N GLU A 95 9.71 -1.53 -12.90
CA GLU A 95 9.73 -2.96 -12.58
C GLU A 95 9.24 -3.24 -11.16
N MET A 96 8.28 -4.17 -11.06
CA MET A 96 7.79 -4.65 -9.76
C MET A 96 8.91 -5.32 -8.93
N ARG A 97 9.89 -5.96 -9.58
CA ARG A 97 11.03 -6.60 -8.90
C ARG A 97 11.85 -5.59 -8.09
N SER A 98 12.08 -4.39 -8.65
CA SER A 98 12.79 -3.31 -7.97
C SER A 98 12.01 -2.81 -6.75
N ASN A 99 10.68 -2.71 -6.84
CA ASN A 99 9.85 -2.36 -5.68
C ASN A 99 9.95 -3.44 -4.58
N LEU A 100 9.90 -4.73 -4.93
CA LEU A 100 10.08 -5.83 -3.97
C LEU A 100 11.45 -5.79 -3.29
N LEU A 101 12.51 -5.52 -4.05
CA LEU A 101 13.87 -5.35 -3.55
C LEU A 101 13.95 -4.22 -2.51
N ASN A 102 13.36 -3.07 -2.84
CA ASN A 102 13.39 -1.88 -1.99
C ASN A 102 12.60 -2.07 -0.68
N ILE A 103 11.52 -2.84 -0.70
CA ILE A 103 10.62 -3.05 0.44
C ILE A 103 11.12 -4.19 1.34
N PHE A 104 11.52 -5.32 0.75
CA PHE A 104 11.85 -6.55 1.51
C PHE A 104 13.34 -6.87 1.57
N GLY A 105 14.16 -6.17 0.78
CA GLY A 105 15.60 -6.36 0.71
C GLY A 105 16.04 -7.49 -0.22
N THR A 106 17.33 -7.48 -0.54
CA THR A 106 18.00 -8.42 -1.46
C THR A 106 17.77 -9.89 -1.10
N LYS A 107 17.94 -10.24 0.18
CA LYS A 107 17.79 -11.62 0.67
C LYS A 107 16.44 -12.23 0.30
N GLN A 108 15.36 -11.44 0.42
CA GLN A 108 14.02 -11.95 0.10
C GLN A 108 13.80 -12.06 -1.41
N THR A 109 14.29 -11.10 -2.19
CA THR A 109 14.11 -11.07 -3.65
C THR A 109 14.95 -12.13 -4.39
N GLN A 110 16.03 -12.63 -3.77
CA GLN A 110 16.87 -13.72 -4.31
C GLN A 110 16.17 -15.09 -4.27
N VAL A 111 15.34 -15.33 -3.26
CA VAL A 111 14.60 -16.59 -3.10
C VAL A 111 13.23 -16.56 -3.80
N MET A 112 12.94 -15.53 -4.59
CA MET A 112 11.70 -15.38 -5.36
C MET A 112 11.94 -15.70 -6.84
N ARG A 113 10.92 -16.31 -7.48
CA ARG A 113 10.84 -16.52 -8.93
C ARG A 113 9.66 -15.76 -9.52
N ARG A 114 9.80 -15.31 -10.76
CA ARG A 114 8.70 -14.70 -11.52
C ARG A 114 7.70 -15.77 -11.94
N VAL A 115 6.42 -15.45 -11.88
CA VAL A 115 5.32 -16.28 -12.38
C VAL A 115 4.53 -15.45 -13.38
N GLU A 116 4.20 -16.05 -14.50
CA GLU A 116 3.38 -15.48 -15.56
C GLU A 116 2.60 -16.64 -16.20
N VAL A 117 1.28 -16.62 -16.05
CA VAL A 117 0.37 -17.67 -16.52
C VAL A 117 -0.86 -16.99 -17.08
N ASP A 118 -1.18 -17.29 -18.33
CA ASP A 118 -2.42 -16.88 -18.97
C ASP A 118 -3.42 -18.04 -18.88
N PHE A 119 -4.57 -17.78 -18.26
CA PHE A 119 -5.69 -18.71 -18.21
C PHE A 119 -6.71 -18.27 -19.26
N ALA A 120 -7.01 -19.16 -20.20
CA ALA A 120 -8.19 -19.07 -21.04
C ALA A 120 -9.18 -20.10 -20.51
N LYS A 121 -10.37 -19.65 -20.08
CA LYS A 121 -11.46 -20.57 -19.77
C LYS A 121 -12.47 -20.51 -20.92
N GLU A 122 -12.53 -21.57 -21.70
CA GLU A 122 -13.65 -21.84 -22.59
C GLU A 122 -14.77 -22.39 -21.71
N ASP A 123 -15.67 -21.52 -21.24
CA ASP A 123 -16.93 -21.98 -20.64
C ASP A 123 -17.93 -22.22 -21.79
N GLU A 124 -18.38 -23.47 -21.95
CA GLU A 124 -19.30 -23.94 -23.02
C GLU A 124 -20.73 -23.32 -22.98
N GLY A 125 -20.90 -22.12 -22.44
CA GLY A 125 -22.20 -21.46 -22.32
C GLY A 125 -22.16 -19.94 -22.10
N LEU A 126 -21.00 -19.30 -22.16
CA LEU A 126 -20.86 -17.85 -22.12
C LEU A 126 -20.22 -17.37 -23.43
N GLU A 127 -20.87 -16.44 -24.14
CA GLU A 127 -20.35 -15.87 -25.39
C GLU A 127 -19.06 -15.04 -25.18
N ASP A 128 -18.76 -14.66 -23.93
CA ASP A 128 -17.52 -13.96 -23.56
C ASP A 128 -16.46 -14.93 -23.02
N THR A 129 -15.39 -15.11 -23.79
CA THR A 129 -14.17 -15.78 -23.32
C THR A 129 -13.50 -14.94 -22.23
N MET A 130 -13.47 -15.44 -20.99
CA MET A 130 -12.79 -14.74 -19.89
C MET A 130 -11.28 -15.05 -19.92
N GLU A 131 -10.49 -14.08 -20.35
CA GLU A 131 -9.03 -14.13 -20.27
C GLU A 131 -8.54 -13.64 -18.90
N VAL A 132 -7.77 -14.46 -18.20
CA VAL A 132 -7.18 -14.10 -16.90
C VAL A 132 -5.66 -14.24 -16.96
N ARG A 133 -4.95 -13.12 -16.84
CA ARG A 133 -3.48 -13.11 -16.72
C ARG A 133 -3.05 -13.03 -15.26
N LEU A 134 -2.38 -14.07 -14.79
CA LEU A 134 -1.69 -14.08 -13.51
C LEU A 134 -0.22 -13.70 -13.74
N SER A 135 0.24 -12.60 -13.13
CA SER A 135 1.66 -12.23 -13.15
C SER A 135 2.13 -11.77 -11.77
N GLY A 136 3.37 -12.10 -11.42
CA GLY A 136 3.92 -11.71 -10.12
C GLY A 136 5.21 -12.42 -9.74
N TRP A 137 5.45 -12.46 -8.43
CA TRP A 137 6.61 -13.11 -7.83
C TRP A 137 6.16 -14.01 -6.69
N ILE A 138 6.69 -15.23 -6.64
CA ILE A 138 6.45 -16.20 -5.57
C ILE A 138 7.78 -16.74 -5.05
N SER A 139 7.84 -17.17 -3.80
CA SER A 139 9.01 -17.90 -3.29
C SER A 139 9.28 -19.15 -4.12
N LYS A 140 10.56 -19.50 -4.29
CA LYS A 140 10.96 -20.79 -4.86
C LYS A 140 10.53 -21.93 -3.94
N CYS A 141 10.16 -23.07 -4.53
CA CYS A 141 9.82 -24.30 -3.82
C CYS A 141 11.09 -25.08 -3.41
N GLU A 142 12.08 -24.38 -2.83
CA GLU A 142 13.33 -24.95 -2.36
C GLU A 142 13.40 -24.85 -0.83
N PRO A 143 14.13 -25.75 -0.15
CA PRO A 143 14.36 -25.64 1.29
C PRO A 143 14.86 -24.24 1.67
N LYS A 144 14.33 -23.68 2.76
CA LYS A 144 14.68 -22.35 3.30
C LYS A 144 14.28 -21.13 2.43
N CYS A 145 13.59 -21.32 1.29
CA CYS A 145 13.05 -20.22 0.48
C CYS A 145 11.63 -19.76 0.89
N GLY A 146 10.94 -20.59 1.68
CA GLY A 146 9.62 -20.31 2.25
C GLY A 146 9.67 -19.37 3.46
N ARG A 147 8.48 -19.02 3.96
CA ARG A 147 8.29 -18.29 5.23
C ARG A 147 7.41 -19.10 6.17
N SER A 148 7.59 -18.91 7.47
CA SER A 148 6.79 -19.57 8.51
C SER A 148 5.39 -18.97 8.68
N SER A 149 5.13 -17.79 8.11
CA SER A 149 3.85 -17.10 8.20
C SER A 149 3.44 -16.47 6.87
N SER A 150 2.15 -16.19 6.73
CA SER A 150 1.53 -15.49 5.58
C SER A 150 1.68 -13.96 5.65
N ASP A 151 2.71 -13.46 6.35
CA ASP A 151 2.91 -12.03 6.63
C ASP A 151 3.18 -11.19 5.37
N ARG A 152 3.68 -11.81 4.29
CA ARG A 152 4.08 -11.16 3.02
C ARG A 152 3.35 -11.68 1.79
N GLN A 153 2.10 -12.07 1.95
CA GLN A 153 1.22 -12.39 0.82
C GLN A 153 0.47 -11.12 0.40
N HIS A 154 0.68 -10.69 -0.85
CA HIS A 154 0.02 -9.53 -1.45
C HIS A 154 -0.61 -9.94 -2.78
N LEU A 155 -1.93 -9.81 -2.86
CA LEU A 155 -2.72 -10.15 -4.04
C LEU A 155 -3.29 -8.87 -4.64
N PHE A 156 -3.40 -8.85 -5.97
CA PHE A 156 -3.87 -7.70 -6.71
C PHE A 156 -4.82 -8.12 -7.83
N ILE A 157 -5.88 -7.36 -8.03
CA ILE A 157 -6.72 -7.44 -9.23
C ILE A 157 -6.62 -6.10 -9.94
N ASN A 158 -6.19 -6.11 -11.21
CA ASN A 158 -6.09 -4.91 -12.05
C ASN A 158 -5.36 -3.74 -11.36
N GLY A 159 -4.25 -4.05 -10.68
CA GLY A 159 -3.43 -3.05 -9.98
C GLY A 159 -3.93 -2.65 -8.58
N ARG A 160 -5.05 -3.20 -8.11
CA ARG A 160 -5.65 -2.88 -6.80
C ARG A 160 -5.33 -3.96 -5.77
N PRO A 161 -4.79 -3.62 -4.59
CA PRO A 161 -4.59 -4.59 -3.51
C PRO A 161 -5.92 -5.18 -3.06
N VAL A 162 -5.99 -6.50 -2.94
CA VAL A 162 -7.19 -7.24 -2.52
C VAL A 162 -6.84 -8.33 -1.51
N ASP A 163 -7.83 -8.75 -0.72
CA ASP A 163 -7.73 -9.92 0.14
C ASP A 163 -8.69 -11.01 -0.39
N LEU A 164 -8.12 -12.08 -0.92
CA LEU A 164 -8.87 -13.17 -1.55
C LEU A 164 -8.65 -14.45 -0.75
N VAL A 165 -9.53 -14.69 0.22
CA VAL A 165 -9.40 -15.80 1.17
C VAL A 165 -9.31 -17.17 0.48
N LYS A 166 -10.06 -17.38 -0.61
CA LYS A 166 -10.05 -18.65 -1.36
C LYS A 166 -8.68 -18.89 -2.03
N ILE A 167 -8.14 -17.87 -2.69
CA ILE A 167 -6.85 -17.94 -3.39
C ILE A 167 -5.69 -17.98 -2.40
N SER A 168 -5.79 -17.30 -1.27
CA SER A 168 -4.75 -17.32 -0.23
C SER A 168 -4.59 -18.68 0.46
N ARG A 169 -5.59 -19.57 0.35
CA ARG A 169 -5.60 -20.92 0.94
C ARG A 169 -5.33 -22.04 -0.07
N ALA A 170 -5.44 -21.74 -1.36
CA ALA A 170 -5.14 -22.65 -2.46
C ALA A 170 -3.63 -22.86 -2.58
#